data_AF-A0A059LF12-F1
#
_entry.id   AF-A0A059LF12-F1
#
_cell.length_a   1.000
_cell.length_b   1.000
_cell.length_c   1.000
_cell.angle_alpha   90.00
_cell.angle_beta   90.00
_cell.angle_gamma   90.00
#
_symmetry.space_group_name_H-M   'P 1'
#
loop_
_entity.id
_entity.type
_entity.pdbx_description
1 polymer ?
#
loop_
_entity_poly.entity_id
_entity_poly.type
_entity_poly.pdbx_seq_one_letter_code
_entity_poly.pdbx_strand_id
1 'polypeptide(L)'
;MVGASAAVLQSCSDCQEGAQILPYYLGGHTTSTVVQTANFALLNSTASTLPDGSFVAAFTVADPAPAGPGQRRSLRQAGTAGSLGAVPLIFAAGQVSGGGGLVYVQHTSLGSSTANLTSANSNLAVDSSGGSPSLVHAHAALMTVGWGVLLPLGAVVARGFRMTGTWWFTAHLALQVLGVLAGFAGIGIGYHLAGWHTTIPTVQVHRNIGTAAAACIGVQLLTAFVRPAKAPTKLRKAWELWHHWLGRAGVVVAIVNIYYGYLHVADLGVWPYAVYSAVLGCVVLLGLAREPAVWRTAGVGKGGEPGLGSDGGGAPHGALA
;
A
#
# COMPACT_ATOMS: atom_id res chain seq x y z
N MET A 1 4.75 -19.24 0.59
CA MET A 1 4.89 -20.70 0.37
C MET A 1 5.81 -21.38 1.40
N VAL A 2 6.39 -20.66 2.37
CA VAL A 2 7.22 -21.28 3.42
C VAL A 2 6.42 -22.32 4.21
N GLY A 3 6.99 -23.51 4.40
CA GLY A 3 6.39 -24.66 5.06
C GLY A 3 5.62 -25.62 4.14
N ALA A 4 5.58 -25.35 2.83
CA ALA A 4 4.88 -26.19 1.85
C ALA A 4 5.80 -27.25 1.20
N SER A 5 5.20 -28.33 0.71
CA SER A 5 5.83 -29.27 -0.22
C SER A 5 5.55 -28.83 -1.65
N ALA A 6 6.52 -28.98 -2.55
CA ALA A 6 6.43 -28.59 -3.95
C ALA A 6 6.95 -29.70 -4.87
N ALA A 7 6.33 -29.85 -6.04
CA ALA A 7 6.89 -30.59 -7.15
C ALA A 7 7.59 -29.60 -8.08
N VAL A 8 8.90 -29.76 -8.29
CA VAL A 8 9.70 -28.84 -9.11
C VAL A 8 10.06 -29.54 -10.41
N LEU A 9 9.55 -29.01 -11.52
CA LEU A 9 9.91 -29.42 -12.88
C LEU A 9 11.08 -28.56 -13.35
N GLN A 10 12.18 -29.20 -13.74
CA GLN A 10 13.42 -28.53 -14.13
C GLN A 10 14.13 -29.25 -15.27
N SER A 11 15.02 -28.54 -15.96
CA SER A 11 15.92 -29.12 -16.95
C SER A 11 16.85 -30.17 -16.32
N CYS A 12 17.18 -31.20 -17.08
CA CYS A 12 18.11 -32.24 -16.68
C CYS A 12 18.99 -32.61 -17.87
N SER A 13 20.28 -32.24 -17.80
CA SER A 13 21.27 -32.55 -18.84
C SER A 13 21.52 -34.05 -18.98
N ASP A 14 21.35 -34.79 -17.88
CA ASP A 14 21.73 -36.20 -17.79
C ASP A 14 20.53 -37.13 -18.01
N CYS A 15 19.34 -36.56 -18.25
CA CYS A 15 18.11 -37.30 -18.48
C CYS A 15 17.86 -37.45 -19.99
N GLN A 16 17.40 -38.63 -20.42
CA GLN A 16 17.13 -38.89 -21.84
C GLN A 16 16.11 -37.91 -22.45
N GLU A 17 15.14 -37.47 -21.66
CA GLU A 17 14.04 -36.60 -22.08
C GLU A 17 14.29 -35.11 -21.78
N GLY A 18 15.50 -34.74 -21.31
CA GLY A 18 15.92 -33.36 -21.08
C GLY A 18 15.31 -32.64 -19.86
N ALA A 19 14.39 -33.29 -19.14
CA ALA A 19 13.72 -32.73 -17.97
C ALA A 19 13.54 -33.78 -16.86
N GLN A 20 13.32 -33.30 -15.63
CA GLN A 20 12.98 -34.12 -14.48
C GLN A 20 12.01 -33.37 -13.55
N ILE A 21 11.20 -34.11 -12.81
CA ILE A 21 10.34 -33.58 -11.75
C ILE A 21 10.75 -34.17 -10.40
N LEU A 22 11.01 -33.30 -9.41
CA LEU A 22 11.53 -33.72 -8.10
C LEU A 22 10.72 -33.09 -6.95
N PRO A 23 10.54 -33.81 -5.83
CA PRO A 23 9.86 -33.30 -4.65
C PRO A 23 10.77 -32.44 -3.75
N TYR A 24 10.31 -31.25 -3.37
CA TYR A 24 11.02 -30.32 -2.49
C TYR A 24 10.15 -29.88 -1.31
N TYR A 25 10.81 -29.50 -0.21
CA TYR A 25 10.22 -28.81 0.93
C TYR A 25 10.73 -27.37 0.97
N LEU A 26 9.80 -26.42 1.00
CA LEU A 26 10.08 -24.98 0.99
C LEU A 26 10.22 -24.45 2.42
N GLY A 27 11.35 -24.70 3.09
CA GLY A 27 11.55 -24.41 4.51
C GLY A 27 11.73 -22.93 4.87
N GLY A 28 11.91 -22.04 3.89
CA GLY A 28 12.16 -20.62 4.13
C GLY A 28 12.28 -19.79 2.85
N HIS A 29 12.78 -18.56 2.99
CA HIS A 29 12.93 -17.59 1.89
C HIS A 29 14.32 -17.64 1.22
N THR A 30 15.19 -18.56 1.62
CA THR A 30 16.56 -18.69 1.09
C THR A 30 16.75 -20.06 0.44
N THR A 31 17.68 -20.15 -0.51
CA THR A 31 17.95 -21.39 -1.26
C THR A 31 18.38 -22.54 -0.36
N SER A 32 19.14 -22.26 0.70
CA SER A 32 19.59 -23.25 1.69
C SER A 32 18.44 -23.88 2.49
N THR A 33 17.29 -23.22 2.53
CA THR A 33 16.08 -23.73 3.21
C THR A 33 15.15 -24.50 2.29
N VAL A 34 15.43 -24.54 0.98
CA VAL A 34 14.70 -25.34 0.01
C VAL A 34 15.45 -26.66 -0.19
N VAL A 35 14.89 -27.75 0.30
CA VAL A 35 15.55 -29.05 0.34
C VAL A 35 14.72 -30.11 -0.37
N GLN A 36 15.36 -31.00 -1.12
CA GLN A 36 14.69 -32.14 -1.70
C GLN A 36 14.15 -33.03 -0.55
N THR A 37 12.92 -33.54 -0.68
CA THR A 37 12.27 -34.27 0.41
C THR A 37 11.61 -35.56 -0.06
N ALA A 38 11.75 -36.63 0.73
CA ALA A 38 11.01 -37.87 0.52
C ALA A 38 9.61 -37.87 1.18
N ASN A 39 9.31 -36.86 2.02
CA ASN A 39 8.03 -36.76 2.74
C ASN A 39 6.85 -36.34 1.83
N PHE A 40 7.14 -36.00 0.58
CA PHE A 40 6.16 -35.72 -0.47
C PHE A 40 6.49 -36.63 -1.65
N ALA A 41 5.71 -37.71 -1.79
CA ALA A 41 5.97 -38.72 -2.81
C ALA A 41 5.27 -38.36 -4.12
N LEU A 42 6.07 -38.23 -5.18
CA LEU A 42 5.59 -38.21 -6.55
C LEU A 42 5.61 -39.65 -7.08
N LEU A 43 4.44 -40.17 -7.45
CA LEU A 43 4.25 -41.51 -7.99
C LEU A 43 4.01 -41.43 -9.50
N ASN A 44 4.40 -42.45 -10.25
CA ASN A 44 4.19 -42.53 -11.71
C ASN A 44 4.61 -41.25 -12.44
N SER A 45 5.76 -40.68 -12.04
CA SER A 45 6.22 -39.39 -12.55
C SER A 45 6.98 -39.55 -13.86
N THR A 46 6.56 -38.82 -14.89
CA THR A 46 7.28 -38.62 -16.14
C THR A 46 7.49 -37.13 -16.37
N ALA A 47 8.61 -36.77 -17.01
CA ALA A 47 8.92 -35.39 -17.39
C ALA A 47 9.68 -35.38 -18.71
N SER A 48 9.40 -34.42 -19.58
CA SER A 48 10.14 -34.22 -20.83
C SER A 48 10.18 -32.76 -21.26
N THR A 49 11.16 -32.43 -22.09
CA THR A 49 11.26 -31.16 -22.80
C THR A 49 10.62 -31.30 -24.18
N LEU A 50 9.66 -30.45 -24.50
CA LEU A 50 9.03 -30.39 -25.81
C LEU A 50 9.95 -29.71 -26.85
N PRO A 51 9.70 -29.92 -28.16
CA PRO A 51 10.49 -29.29 -29.23
C PRO A 51 10.49 -27.75 -29.20
N ASP A 52 9.49 -27.13 -28.59
CA ASP A 52 9.38 -25.68 -28.41
C ASP A 52 10.15 -25.15 -27.18
N GLY A 53 10.85 -26.04 -26.46
CA GLY A 53 11.60 -25.72 -25.24
C GLY A 53 10.75 -25.66 -23.98
N SER A 54 9.45 -25.92 -24.05
CA SER A 54 8.59 -26.03 -22.87
C SER A 54 8.82 -27.36 -22.13
N PHE A 55 8.50 -27.40 -20.85
CA PHE A 55 8.57 -28.63 -20.06
C PHE A 55 7.17 -29.18 -19.80
N VAL A 56 7.00 -30.49 -19.90
CA VAL A 56 5.80 -31.20 -19.48
C VAL A 56 6.14 -32.25 -18.44
N ALA A 57 5.22 -32.47 -17.51
CA ALA A 57 5.31 -33.59 -16.58
C ALA A 57 3.94 -34.17 -16.28
N ALA A 58 3.88 -35.48 -16.10
CA ALA A 58 2.73 -36.18 -15.55
C ALA A 58 3.16 -36.85 -14.25
N PHE A 59 2.37 -36.74 -13.20
CA PHE A 59 2.66 -37.37 -11.91
C PHE A 59 1.38 -37.61 -11.14
N THR A 60 1.44 -38.56 -10.22
CA THR A 60 0.39 -38.87 -9.26
C THR A 60 0.88 -38.46 -7.88
N VAL A 61 0.09 -37.69 -7.15
CA VAL A 61 0.34 -37.39 -5.74
C VAL A 61 -0.56 -38.29 -4.91
N ALA A 62 0.03 -39.11 -4.05
CA ALA A 62 -0.75 -39.88 -3.09
C ALA A 62 -1.49 -38.92 -2.17
N ASP A 63 -2.79 -39.14 -2.01
CA ASP A 63 -3.60 -38.41 -1.06
C ASP A 63 -3.08 -38.67 0.36
N PRO A 64 -2.53 -37.66 1.08
CA PRO A 64 -2.10 -37.88 2.45
C PRO A 64 -3.34 -38.23 3.28
N ALA A 65 -3.27 -39.37 3.98
CA ALA A 65 -4.35 -39.83 4.85
C ALA A 65 -4.88 -38.69 5.73
N PRO A 66 -6.20 -38.61 6.00
CA PRO A 66 -6.77 -37.56 6.82
C PRO A 66 -6.01 -37.48 8.15
N ALA A 67 -5.48 -36.30 8.43
CA ALA A 67 -4.73 -36.03 9.65
C ALA A 67 -5.57 -36.45 10.87
N GLY A 68 -4.99 -37.26 11.76
CA GLY A 68 -5.60 -37.59 13.04
C GLY A 68 -5.86 -36.33 13.89
N PRO A 69 -6.68 -36.44 14.95
CA PRO A 69 -7.00 -35.31 15.80
C PRO A 69 -5.70 -34.67 16.35
N GLY A 70 -5.38 -33.44 15.92
CA GLY A 70 -4.23 -32.68 16.38
C GLY A 70 -3.17 -32.33 15.32
N GLN A 71 -3.19 -32.91 14.12
CA GLN A 71 -2.23 -32.55 13.06
C GLN A 71 -2.78 -31.43 12.16
N ARG A 72 -2.24 -30.21 12.35
CA ARG A 72 -2.51 -29.02 11.52
C ARG A 72 -1.81 -29.07 10.14
N ARG A 73 -1.96 -30.16 9.38
CA ARG A 73 -1.40 -30.29 8.02
C ARG A 73 -2.37 -30.89 7.03
N SER A 74 -3.53 -30.27 6.91
CA SER A 74 -4.42 -30.56 5.79
C SER A 74 -4.94 -29.24 5.24
N LEU A 75 -4.58 -28.94 3.98
CA LEU A 75 -5.16 -27.86 3.18
C LEU A 75 -6.61 -28.15 2.76
N ARG A 76 -7.21 -29.26 3.25
CA ARG A 76 -8.61 -29.58 2.97
C ARG A 76 -9.52 -28.63 3.74
N GLN A 77 -10.35 -27.90 3.00
CA GLN A 77 -11.65 -27.50 3.53
C GLN A 77 -12.50 -28.78 3.58
N ALA A 78 -13.01 -29.14 4.76
CA ALA A 78 -13.72 -30.39 4.97
C ALA A 78 -14.88 -30.56 3.96
N GLY A 79 -14.69 -31.43 2.97
CA GLY A 79 -15.74 -31.88 2.05
C GLY A 79 -16.51 -33.04 2.64
N THR A 80 -17.72 -33.29 2.13
CA THR A 80 -18.50 -34.49 2.43
C THR A 80 -17.78 -35.74 1.93
N ALA A 81 -17.97 -36.88 2.61
CA ALA A 81 -17.32 -38.15 2.31
C ALA A 81 -17.43 -38.50 0.82
N GLY A 82 -16.30 -38.72 0.15
CA GLY A 82 -16.22 -39.06 -1.28
C GLY A 82 -15.97 -37.91 -2.24
N SER A 83 -15.84 -36.66 -1.76
CA SER A 83 -15.46 -35.49 -2.57
C SER A 83 -14.13 -34.89 -2.09
N LEU A 84 -13.20 -34.60 -3.01
CA LEU A 84 -11.87 -34.04 -2.72
C LEU A 84 -11.91 -32.62 -2.10
N GLY A 85 -13.09 -31.98 -2.00
CA GLY A 85 -13.20 -30.58 -1.59
C GLY A 85 -12.47 -29.65 -2.56
N ALA A 86 -12.32 -28.37 -2.18
CA ALA A 86 -11.46 -27.45 -2.94
C ALA A 86 -9.99 -27.78 -2.65
N VAL A 87 -9.23 -28.11 -3.68
CA VAL A 87 -7.78 -28.35 -3.59
C VAL A 87 -7.04 -27.12 -4.13
N PRO A 88 -6.43 -26.28 -3.28
CA PRO A 88 -5.65 -25.14 -3.75
C PRO A 88 -4.35 -25.63 -4.39
N LEU A 89 -4.18 -25.39 -5.68
CA LEU A 89 -2.93 -25.62 -6.41
C LEU A 89 -2.25 -24.28 -6.68
N ILE A 90 -0.95 -24.20 -6.41
CA ILE A 90 -0.13 -23.03 -6.71
C ILE A 90 0.87 -23.43 -7.78
N PHE A 91 0.79 -22.76 -8.93
CA PHE A 91 1.77 -22.89 -10.00
C PHE A 91 2.69 -21.67 -10.00
N ALA A 92 3.99 -21.91 -10.12
CA ALA A 92 5.00 -20.88 -10.19
C ALA A 92 5.98 -21.27 -11.30
N ALA A 93 6.17 -20.37 -12.27
CA ALA A 93 7.11 -20.56 -13.39
C ALA A 93 8.10 -19.39 -13.40
N GLY A 94 9.39 -19.70 -13.35
CA GLY A 94 10.48 -18.73 -13.30
C GLY A 94 11.50 -19.00 -14.39
N GLN A 95 12.38 -18.03 -14.64
CA GLN A 95 13.47 -18.21 -15.60
C GLN A 95 14.54 -19.16 -15.04
N VAL A 96 15.16 -19.92 -15.94
CA VAL A 96 16.32 -20.74 -15.65
C VAL A 96 17.55 -20.01 -16.22
N SER A 97 18.60 -19.87 -15.41
CA SER A 97 19.89 -19.31 -15.82
C SER A 97 20.50 -20.17 -16.93
N GLY A 98 21.38 -19.60 -17.78
CA GLY A 98 22.06 -20.34 -18.84
C GLY A 98 22.85 -21.57 -18.38
N GLY A 99 23.13 -21.70 -17.08
CA GLY A 99 23.70 -22.89 -16.44
C GLY A 99 22.70 -23.86 -15.81
N GLY A 100 21.40 -23.76 -16.11
CA GLY A 100 20.37 -24.67 -15.58
C GLY A 100 19.88 -24.37 -14.15
N GLY A 101 20.44 -23.34 -13.50
CA GLY A 101 20.04 -22.93 -12.14
C GLY A 101 18.78 -22.06 -12.13
N LEU A 102 17.90 -22.22 -11.14
CA LEU A 102 16.72 -21.37 -10.96
C LEU A 102 17.14 -19.91 -10.70
N VAL A 103 16.56 -18.97 -11.44
CA VAL A 103 16.73 -17.52 -11.19
C VAL A 103 15.68 -17.08 -10.18
N TYR A 104 16.14 -16.72 -8.99
CA TYR A 104 15.27 -16.30 -7.88
C TYR A 104 14.84 -14.83 -8.05
N VAL A 105 13.81 -14.61 -8.86
CA VAL A 105 13.14 -13.31 -8.98
C VAL A 105 11.70 -13.49 -8.51
N GLN A 106 11.20 -12.53 -7.73
CA GLN A 106 9.81 -12.53 -7.31
C GLN A 106 8.89 -12.45 -8.54
N HIS A 107 7.88 -13.34 -8.61
CA HIS A 107 6.92 -13.32 -9.71
C HIS A 107 6.15 -12.00 -9.70
N THR A 108 6.24 -11.26 -10.81
CA THR A 108 5.49 -10.00 -11.04
C THR A 108 4.13 -10.25 -11.69
N SER A 109 3.94 -11.41 -12.31
CA SER A 109 2.66 -11.88 -12.81
C SER A 109 2.08 -12.91 -11.83
N LEU A 110 0.92 -12.60 -11.28
CA LEU A 110 0.19 -13.45 -10.35
C LEU A 110 -1.23 -13.62 -10.89
N GLY A 111 -1.81 -14.80 -10.69
CA GLY A 111 -3.17 -15.10 -11.10
C GLY A 111 -3.73 -16.26 -10.28
N SER A 112 -5.05 -16.38 -10.28
CA SER A 112 -5.74 -17.49 -9.63
C SER A 112 -6.96 -17.84 -10.47
N SER A 113 -7.22 -19.13 -10.64
CA SER A 113 -8.43 -19.65 -11.26
C SER A 113 -8.89 -20.89 -10.50
N THR A 114 -10.19 -21.22 -10.63
CA THR A 114 -10.76 -22.44 -10.06
C THR A 114 -11.19 -23.36 -11.19
N ALA A 115 -10.81 -24.62 -11.10
CA ALA A 115 -11.19 -25.64 -12.07
C ALA A 115 -11.97 -26.75 -11.37
N ASN A 116 -13.11 -27.15 -11.94
CA ASN A 116 -13.85 -28.30 -11.45
C ASN A 116 -13.28 -29.58 -12.07
N LEU A 117 -12.53 -30.33 -11.26
CA LEU A 117 -11.87 -31.57 -11.67
C LEU A 117 -12.86 -32.71 -12.01
N THR A 118 -14.14 -32.64 -11.62
CA THR A 118 -15.11 -33.71 -11.91
C THR A 118 -15.82 -33.55 -13.25
N SER A 119 -15.91 -32.34 -13.78
CA SER A 119 -16.68 -32.08 -15.00
C SER A 119 -15.82 -32.06 -16.26
N ALA A 120 -14.48 -32.11 -16.15
CA ALA A 120 -13.49 -31.88 -17.23
C ALA A 120 -13.67 -30.56 -18.03
N ASN A 121 -14.72 -29.81 -17.75
CA ASN A 121 -15.03 -28.50 -18.30
C ASN A 121 -14.26 -27.47 -17.49
N SER A 122 -13.13 -27.03 -18.04
CA SER A 122 -12.38 -25.92 -17.51
C SER A 122 -12.63 -24.70 -18.41
N ASN A 123 -13.48 -23.78 -17.93
CA ASN A 123 -13.42 -22.41 -18.43
C ASN A 123 -12.15 -21.81 -17.84
N LEU A 124 -11.00 -22.16 -18.44
CA LEU A 124 -9.71 -21.53 -18.20
C LEU A 124 -9.77 -20.10 -18.76
N ALA A 125 -10.59 -19.26 -18.16
CA ALA A 125 -10.30 -17.84 -18.15
C ALA A 125 -9.02 -17.74 -17.30
N VAL A 126 -7.88 -17.56 -17.98
CA VAL A 126 -6.73 -16.94 -17.36
C VAL A 126 -7.20 -15.55 -16.99
N ASP A 127 -7.81 -15.44 -15.82
CA ASP A 127 -8.12 -14.16 -15.24
C ASP A 127 -6.73 -13.58 -14.95
N SER A 128 -6.29 -12.69 -15.84
CA SER A 128 -5.11 -11.85 -15.66
C SER A 128 -5.44 -10.81 -14.58
N SER A 129 -5.96 -11.29 -13.45
CA SER A 129 -6.31 -10.53 -12.26
C SER A 129 -5.07 -10.12 -11.46
N GLY A 130 -3.87 -10.52 -11.91
CA GLY A 130 -2.67 -9.71 -11.77
C GLY A 130 -2.88 -8.43 -12.57
N GLY A 131 -3.61 -7.49 -11.97
CA GLY A 131 -4.05 -6.29 -12.66
C GLY A 131 -2.89 -5.61 -13.36
N SER A 132 -3.17 -5.08 -14.55
CA SER A 132 -2.12 -4.69 -15.51
C SER A 132 -1.00 -3.89 -14.82
N PRO A 133 0.29 -4.22 -15.07
CA PRO A 133 1.41 -3.52 -14.45
C PRO A 133 1.32 -1.99 -14.59
N SER A 134 0.69 -1.52 -15.68
CA SER A 134 0.35 -0.13 -15.90
C SER A 134 -0.63 0.46 -14.88
N LEU A 135 -1.67 -0.27 -14.47
CA LEU A 135 -2.61 0.17 -13.44
C LEU A 135 -1.97 0.16 -12.04
N VAL A 136 -1.08 -0.79 -11.74
CA VAL A 136 -0.29 -0.77 -10.49
C VAL A 136 0.59 0.48 -10.43
N HIS A 137 1.30 0.79 -11.51
CA HIS A 137 2.09 2.01 -11.62
C HIS A 137 1.23 3.28 -11.54
N ALA A 138 0.07 3.30 -12.20
CA ALA A 138 -0.86 4.43 -12.15
C ALA A 138 -1.40 4.65 -10.73
N HIS A 139 -1.80 3.58 -10.04
CA HIS A 139 -2.21 3.63 -8.64
C HIS A 139 -1.09 4.21 -7.77
N ALA A 140 0.11 3.65 -7.84
CA ALA A 140 1.25 4.11 -7.07
C ALA A 140 1.57 5.59 -7.35
N ALA A 141 1.59 6.01 -8.62
CA ALA A 141 1.85 7.39 -9.01
C ALA A 141 0.78 8.35 -8.50
N LEU A 142 -0.51 8.03 -8.67
CA LEU A 142 -1.62 8.86 -8.21
C LEU A 142 -1.64 9.02 -6.68
N MET A 143 -1.41 7.93 -5.94
CA MET A 143 -1.36 7.97 -4.48
C MET A 143 -0.15 8.79 -3.99
N THR A 144 1.01 8.60 -4.61
CA THR A 144 2.25 9.26 -4.21
C THR A 144 2.23 10.75 -4.52
N VAL A 145 1.82 11.14 -5.74
CA VAL A 145 1.72 12.55 -6.11
C VAL A 145 0.55 13.20 -5.36
N GLY A 146 -0.63 12.59 -5.38
CA GLY A 146 -1.84 13.13 -4.80
C GLY A 146 -1.75 13.27 -3.28
N TRP A 147 -1.61 12.15 -2.57
CA TRP A 147 -1.63 12.14 -1.11
C TRP A 147 -0.26 12.28 -0.49
N GLY A 148 0.78 11.75 -1.15
CA GLY A 148 2.15 11.79 -0.65
C GLY A 148 2.86 13.13 -0.85
N VAL A 149 2.43 13.98 -1.81
CA VAL A 149 3.09 15.26 -2.12
C VAL A 149 2.12 16.44 -2.06
N LEU A 150 1.01 16.42 -2.79
CA LEU A 150 0.11 17.59 -2.88
C LEU A 150 -0.55 17.92 -1.54
N LEU A 151 -1.06 16.93 -0.79
CA LEU A 151 -1.67 17.18 0.52
C LEU A 151 -0.65 17.73 1.56
N PRO A 152 0.55 17.13 1.74
CA PRO A 152 1.59 17.71 2.60
C PRO A 152 2.00 19.12 2.18
N LEU A 153 2.18 19.35 0.88
CA LEU A 153 2.57 20.66 0.36
C LEU A 153 1.47 21.70 0.65
N GLY A 154 0.20 21.34 0.46
CA GLY A 154 -0.94 22.18 0.82
C GLY A 154 -0.93 22.54 2.31
N ALA A 155 -0.63 21.59 3.20
CA ALA A 155 -0.52 21.85 4.64
C ALA A 155 0.64 22.80 4.97
N VAL A 156 1.80 22.64 4.32
CA VAL A 156 2.95 23.54 4.44
C VAL A 156 2.60 24.95 3.96
N VAL A 157 1.90 25.09 2.82
CA VAL A 157 1.47 26.39 2.30
C VAL A 157 0.55 27.11 3.29
N ALA A 158 -0.46 26.42 3.82
CA ALA A 158 -1.38 27.01 4.79
C ALA A 158 -0.73 27.44 6.11
N ARG A 159 0.36 26.77 6.53
CA ARG A 159 1.09 27.11 7.75
C ARG A 159 2.11 28.22 7.51
N GLY A 160 2.97 28.06 6.51
CA GLY A 160 4.14 28.92 6.28
C GLY A 160 3.83 30.26 5.61
N PHE A 161 2.71 30.35 4.88
CA PHE A 161 2.37 31.52 4.06
C PHE A 161 1.09 32.22 4.49
N ARG A 162 0.52 31.84 5.65
CA ARG A 162 -0.69 32.48 6.20
C ARG A 162 -0.57 33.99 6.37
N MET A 163 0.65 34.46 6.60
CA MET A 163 0.96 35.87 6.91
C MET A 163 1.49 36.64 5.71
N THR A 164 1.63 36.02 4.53
CA THR A 164 2.23 36.64 3.33
C THR A 164 1.19 37.07 2.29
N GLY A 165 -0.08 37.25 2.69
CA GLY A 165 -1.17 37.70 1.82
C GLY A 165 -2.41 36.81 1.86
N THR A 166 -3.34 36.99 0.92
CA THR A 166 -4.59 36.20 0.81
C THR A 166 -4.48 34.97 -0.10
N TRP A 167 -3.42 34.89 -0.92
CA TRP A 167 -3.24 33.84 -1.92
C TRP A 167 -3.03 32.44 -1.33
N TRP A 168 -2.48 32.33 -0.12
CA TRP A 168 -2.18 31.03 0.51
C TRP A 168 -3.43 30.17 0.64
N PHE A 169 -4.60 30.78 0.86
CA PHE A 169 -5.85 30.05 1.03
C PHE A 169 -6.29 29.40 -0.28
N THR A 170 -6.21 30.14 -1.38
CA THR A 170 -6.50 29.62 -2.72
C THR A 170 -5.49 28.55 -3.12
N ALA A 171 -4.20 28.77 -2.87
CA ALA A 171 -3.16 27.79 -3.16
C ALA A 171 -3.32 26.51 -2.33
N HIS A 172 -3.61 26.64 -1.02
CA HIS A 172 -3.94 25.51 -0.16
C HIS A 172 -5.14 24.74 -0.70
N LEU A 173 -6.25 25.43 -1.00
CA LEU A 173 -7.46 24.80 -1.51
C LEU A 173 -7.20 24.06 -2.83
N ALA A 174 -6.48 24.68 -3.77
CA ALA A 174 -6.14 24.05 -5.05
C ALA A 174 -5.31 22.77 -4.86
N LEU A 175 -4.26 22.82 -4.03
CA LEU A 175 -3.42 21.66 -3.73
C LEU A 175 -4.21 20.54 -3.06
N GLN A 176 -5.10 20.88 -2.12
CA GLN A 176 -5.94 19.89 -1.43
C GLN A 176 -6.94 19.24 -2.38
N VAL A 177 -7.64 20.02 -3.22
CA VAL A 177 -8.62 19.48 -4.17
C VAL A 177 -7.94 18.57 -5.19
N LEU A 178 -6.81 19.00 -5.77
CA LEU A 178 -6.05 18.18 -6.73
C LEU A 178 -5.53 16.89 -6.07
N GLY A 179 -4.96 16.99 -4.87
CA GLY A 179 -4.44 15.84 -4.14
C GLY A 179 -5.54 14.83 -3.80
N VAL A 180 -6.70 15.33 -3.37
CA VAL A 180 -7.89 14.52 -3.10
C VAL A 180 -8.36 13.79 -4.35
N LEU A 181 -8.60 14.50 -5.45
CA LEU A 181 -9.13 13.90 -6.68
C LEU A 181 -8.20 12.82 -7.21
N ALA A 182 -6.89 13.09 -7.24
CA ALA A 182 -5.87 12.12 -7.64
C ALA A 182 -5.89 10.88 -6.73
N GLY A 183 -5.95 11.06 -5.41
CA GLY A 183 -5.94 9.92 -4.50
C GLY A 183 -7.24 9.10 -4.48
N PHE A 184 -8.42 9.72 -4.67
CA PHE A 184 -9.66 8.95 -4.84
C PHE A 184 -9.67 8.15 -6.15
N ALA A 185 -9.13 8.71 -7.24
CA ALA A 185 -8.91 7.95 -8.48
C ALA A 185 -7.93 6.79 -8.25
N GLY A 186 -6.83 7.04 -7.52
CA GLY A 186 -5.88 6.02 -7.10
C GLY A 186 -6.53 4.90 -6.30
N ILE A 187 -7.35 5.23 -5.29
CA ILE A 187 -8.10 4.24 -4.49
C ILE A 187 -9.03 3.41 -5.37
N GLY A 188 -9.76 4.03 -6.31
CA GLY A 188 -10.61 3.32 -7.26
C GLY A 188 -9.83 2.26 -8.05
N ILE A 189 -8.65 2.61 -8.56
CA ILE A 189 -7.74 1.67 -9.21
C ILE A 189 -7.29 0.59 -8.23
N GLY A 190 -6.92 0.95 -6.99
CA GLY A 190 -6.48 0.00 -5.96
C GLY A 190 -7.54 -1.06 -5.63
N TYR A 191 -8.80 -0.65 -5.50
CA TYR A 191 -9.93 -1.58 -5.30
C TYR A 191 -10.23 -2.41 -6.56
N HIS A 192 -10.06 -1.85 -7.75
CA HIS A 192 -10.18 -2.60 -9.00
C HIS A 192 -9.09 -3.68 -9.12
N LEU A 193 -7.85 -3.37 -8.72
CA LEU A 193 -6.72 -4.30 -8.72
C LEU A 193 -6.85 -5.39 -7.65
N ALA A 194 -7.20 -5.01 -6.41
CA ALA A 194 -7.21 -5.94 -5.28
C ALA A 194 -8.54 -6.69 -5.13
N GLY A 195 -9.64 -6.13 -5.62
CA GLY A 195 -10.99 -6.58 -5.30
C GLY A 195 -11.41 -6.23 -3.86
N TRP A 196 -12.73 -6.23 -3.64
CA TRP A 196 -13.34 -5.89 -2.34
C TRP A 196 -13.07 -6.93 -1.24
N HIS A 197 -12.74 -8.17 -1.62
CA HIS A 197 -12.61 -9.31 -0.70
C HIS A 197 -11.27 -10.03 -0.83
N THR A 198 -10.18 -9.31 -1.14
CA THR A 198 -8.85 -9.91 -1.19
C THR A 198 -8.49 -10.62 0.11
N THR A 199 -7.91 -11.82 0.00
CA THR A 199 -7.41 -12.63 1.11
C THR A 199 -5.89 -12.57 1.25
N ILE A 200 -5.21 -11.81 0.37
CA ILE A 200 -3.76 -11.62 0.44
C ILE A 200 -3.44 -10.70 1.63
N PRO A 201 -2.74 -11.17 2.68
CA PRO A 201 -2.61 -10.42 3.93
C PRO A 201 -1.97 -9.04 3.76
N THR A 202 -0.91 -8.93 2.95
CA THR A 202 -0.22 -7.65 2.73
C THR A 202 -1.12 -6.63 2.02
N VAL A 203 -1.83 -7.06 0.97
CA VAL A 203 -2.78 -6.23 0.24
C VAL A 203 -3.96 -5.81 1.12
N GLN A 204 -4.46 -6.72 1.96
CA GLN A 204 -5.55 -6.45 2.91
C GLN A 204 -5.15 -5.36 3.92
N VAL A 205 -3.94 -5.45 4.49
CA VAL A 205 -3.42 -4.42 5.42
C VAL A 205 -3.31 -3.07 4.72
N HIS A 206 -2.67 -3.03 3.53
CA HIS A 206 -2.51 -1.80 2.75
C HIS A 206 -3.87 -1.16 2.41
N ARG A 207 -4.85 -1.97 1.98
CA ARG A 207 -6.21 -1.50 1.69
C ARG A 207 -6.88 -0.93 2.93
N ASN A 208 -6.80 -1.61 4.07
CA ASN A 208 -7.46 -1.18 5.29
C ASN A 208 -6.88 0.13 5.83
N ILE A 209 -5.54 0.27 5.84
CA ILE A 209 -4.87 1.52 6.22
C ILE A 209 -5.22 2.64 5.23
N GLY A 210 -5.16 2.37 3.93
CA GLY A 210 -5.52 3.33 2.89
C GLY A 210 -6.98 3.79 3.00
N THR A 211 -7.90 2.89 3.33
CA THR A 211 -9.32 3.20 3.53
C THR A 211 -9.54 4.04 4.79
N ALA A 212 -8.79 3.76 5.87
CA ALA A 212 -8.82 4.60 7.06
C ALA A 212 -8.31 6.04 6.77
N ALA A 213 -7.22 6.17 6.01
CA ALA A 213 -6.75 7.47 5.54
C ALA A 213 -7.78 8.18 4.66
N ALA A 214 -8.45 7.44 3.76
CA ALA A 214 -9.53 7.95 2.91
C ALA A 214 -10.70 8.50 3.72
N ALA A 215 -11.10 7.82 4.79
CA ALA A 215 -12.13 8.31 5.68
C ALA A 215 -11.71 9.63 6.34
N CYS A 216 -10.49 9.70 6.88
CA CYS A 216 -9.98 10.94 7.49
C CYS A 216 -9.94 12.10 6.48
N ILE A 217 -9.37 11.89 5.30
CA ILE A 217 -9.24 12.91 4.25
C ILE A 217 -10.62 13.28 3.65
N GLY A 218 -11.52 12.31 3.52
CA GLY A 218 -12.91 12.51 3.10
C GLY A 218 -13.65 13.45 4.04
N VAL A 219 -13.54 13.21 5.35
CA VAL A 219 -14.09 14.13 6.35
C VAL A 219 -13.44 15.52 6.24
N GLN A 220 -12.14 15.61 5.94
CA GLN A 220 -11.47 16.90 5.73
C GLN A 220 -12.10 17.74 4.61
N LEU A 221 -12.50 17.14 3.49
CA LEU A 221 -13.22 17.87 2.43
C LEU A 221 -14.56 18.41 2.92
N LEU A 222 -15.31 17.58 3.67
CA LEU A 222 -16.60 17.98 4.22
C LEU A 222 -16.47 19.18 5.16
N THR A 223 -15.33 19.32 5.86
CA THR A 223 -15.08 20.46 6.76
C THR A 223 -15.11 21.82 6.07
N ALA A 224 -14.77 21.87 4.78
CA ALA A 224 -14.80 23.10 4.00
C ALA A 224 -16.22 23.67 3.88
N PHE A 225 -17.24 22.79 3.79
CA PHE A 225 -18.64 23.19 3.69
C PHE A 225 -19.23 23.64 5.04
N VAL A 226 -18.76 23.07 6.14
CA VAL A 226 -19.19 23.44 7.51
C VAL A 226 -18.28 24.47 8.17
N ARG A 227 -17.46 25.20 7.38
CA ARG A 227 -16.51 26.20 7.88
C ARG A 227 -17.27 27.36 8.56
N PRO A 228 -17.10 27.58 9.88
CA PRO A 228 -17.76 28.68 10.57
C PRO A 228 -17.23 30.06 10.12
N ALA A 229 -18.04 31.10 10.33
CA ALA A 229 -17.67 32.48 10.02
C ALA A 229 -16.33 32.88 10.66
N LYS A 230 -15.62 33.85 10.05
CA LYS A 230 -14.27 34.26 10.49
C LYS A 230 -14.23 34.81 11.92
N ALA A 231 -15.35 35.24 12.48
CA ALA A 231 -15.42 35.75 13.85
C ALA A 231 -14.95 34.69 14.86
N PRO A 232 -14.15 35.09 15.87
CA PRO A 232 -13.61 34.16 16.86
C PRO A 232 -14.73 33.65 17.79
N THR A 233 -15.30 32.51 17.45
CA THR A 233 -16.31 31.80 18.24
C THR A 233 -15.75 30.49 18.80
N LYS A 234 -16.37 29.95 19.87
CA LYS A 234 -16.02 28.62 20.40
C LYS A 234 -16.11 27.54 19.31
N LEU A 235 -17.14 27.64 18.46
CA LEU A 235 -17.34 26.76 17.31
C LEU A 235 -16.20 26.86 16.28
N ARG A 236 -15.78 28.09 15.93
CA ARG A 236 -14.65 28.31 15.00
C ARG A 236 -13.35 27.71 15.53
N LYS A 237 -13.05 27.88 16.82
CA LYS A 237 -11.86 27.31 17.47
C LYS A 237 -11.90 25.78 17.49
N ALA A 238 -13.04 25.19 17.84
CA ALA A 238 -13.22 23.74 17.78
C ALA A 238 -12.99 23.24 16.36
N TRP A 239 -13.59 23.90 15.36
CA TRP A 239 -13.40 23.60 13.94
C TRP A 239 -11.94 23.62 13.52
N GLU A 240 -11.18 24.65 13.91
CA GLU A 240 -9.75 24.74 13.59
C GLU A 240 -8.95 23.60 14.21
N LEU A 241 -9.24 23.28 15.47
CA LEU A 241 -8.52 22.24 16.20
C LEU A 241 -8.69 20.88 15.51
N TRP A 242 -9.93 20.45 15.28
CA TRP A 242 -10.17 19.13 14.72
C TRP A 242 -9.80 19.06 13.24
N HIS A 243 -10.02 20.12 12.45
CA HIS A 243 -9.57 20.21 11.05
C HIS A 243 -8.04 20.04 10.96
N HIS A 244 -7.27 20.74 11.79
CA HIS A 244 -5.82 20.66 11.78
C HIS A 244 -5.29 19.28 12.20
N TRP A 245 -5.78 18.72 13.32
CA TRP A 245 -5.26 17.46 13.83
C TRP A 245 -5.69 16.26 13.00
N LEU A 246 -6.96 16.18 12.61
CA LEU A 246 -7.44 15.08 11.78
C LEU A 246 -6.82 15.15 10.37
N GLY A 247 -6.59 16.35 9.82
CA GLY A 247 -5.91 16.51 8.53
C GLY A 247 -4.46 16.02 8.58
N ARG A 248 -3.71 16.39 9.63
CA ARG A 248 -2.33 15.91 9.82
C ARG A 248 -2.27 14.40 10.02
N ALA A 249 -3.16 13.86 10.86
CA ALA A 249 -3.23 12.42 11.08
C ALA A 249 -3.53 11.68 9.77
N GLY A 250 -4.50 12.13 8.97
CA GLY A 250 -4.82 11.55 7.67
C GLY A 250 -3.63 11.56 6.71
N VAL A 251 -2.88 12.66 6.64
CA VAL A 251 -1.66 12.76 5.81
C VAL A 251 -0.57 11.79 6.29
N VAL A 252 -0.32 11.69 7.60
CA VAL A 252 0.68 10.77 8.15
C VAL A 252 0.32 9.32 7.83
N VAL A 253 -0.95 8.93 8.04
CA VAL A 253 -1.43 7.57 7.73
C VAL A 253 -1.30 7.29 6.23
N ALA A 254 -1.60 8.26 5.37
CA ALA A 254 -1.42 8.13 3.92
C ALA A 254 0.06 7.89 3.53
N ILE A 255 0.99 8.66 4.10
CA ILE A 255 2.44 8.51 3.85
C ILE A 255 2.91 7.12 4.28
N VAL A 256 2.55 6.68 5.49
CA VAL A 256 2.88 5.33 5.98
C VAL A 256 2.32 4.26 5.05
N ASN A 257 1.10 4.43 4.57
CA ASN A 257 0.48 3.48 3.65
C ASN A 257 1.16 3.43 2.27
N ILE A 258 1.67 4.56 1.78
CA ILE A 258 2.43 4.64 0.52
C ILE A 258 3.73 3.83 0.65
N TYR A 259 4.50 4.03 1.73
CA TYR A 259 5.70 3.21 1.98
C TYR A 259 5.37 1.73 2.15
N TYR A 260 4.30 1.41 2.88
CA TYR A 260 3.85 0.03 3.01
C TYR A 260 3.53 -0.59 1.64
N GLY A 261 2.86 0.16 0.75
CA GLY A 261 2.56 -0.28 -0.62
C GLY A 261 3.82 -0.55 -1.45
N TYR A 262 4.82 0.34 -1.36
CA TYR A 262 6.10 0.14 -2.04
C TYR A 262 6.85 -1.10 -1.54
N LEU A 263 6.91 -1.31 -0.21
CA LEU A 263 7.74 -2.34 0.40
C LEU A 263 7.09 -3.73 0.44
N HIS A 264 5.76 -3.81 0.50
CA HIS A 264 5.04 -5.06 0.81
C HIS A 264 3.97 -5.46 -0.19
N VAL A 265 3.63 -4.60 -1.16
CA VAL A 265 2.56 -4.88 -2.14
C VAL A 265 3.07 -4.95 -3.56
N ALA A 266 3.70 -3.88 -4.06
CA ALA A 266 4.02 -3.76 -5.49
C ALA A 266 5.50 -3.99 -5.84
N ASP A 267 6.41 -4.00 -4.86
CA ASP A 267 7.87 -4.09 -5.00
C ASP A 267 8.40 -3.43 -6.29
N LEU A 268 8.21 -2.10 -6.38
CA LEU A 268 8.57 -1.30 -7.55
C LEU A 268 10.08 -1.01 -7.65
N GLY A 269 10.91 -1.72 -6.88
CA GLY A 269 12.33 -1.47 -6.73
C GLY A 269 12.67 -0.30 -5.82
N VAL A 270 13.97 -0.05 -5.63
CA VAL A 270 14.50 0.95 -4.69
C VAL A 270 14.23 2.40 -5.11
N TRP A 271 14.25 2.67 -6.41
CA TRP A 271 14.26 4.04 -6.92
C TRP A 271 12.96 4.82 -6.66
N PRO A 272 11.74 4.26 -6.85
CA PRO A 272 10.51 5.02 -6.62
C PRO A 272 10.36 5.53 -5.19
N TYR A 273 10.59 4.68 -4.17
CA TYR A 273 10.47 5.14 -2.79
C TYR A 273 11.66 6.02 -2.37
N ALA A 274 12.85 5.85 -2.95
CA ALA A 274 13.98 6.76 -2.72
C ALA A 274 13.71 8.18 -3.26
N VAL A 275 13.21 8.28 -4.50
CA VAL A 275 12.81 9.55 -5.11
C VAL A 275 11.69 10.20 -4.31
N TYR A 276 10.67 9.42 -3.95
CA TYR A 276 9.58 9.91 -3.10
C TYR A 276 10.10 10.42 -1.75
N SER A 277 11.00 9.69 -1.09
CA SER A 277 11.61 10.10 0.18
C SER A 277 12.35 11.44 0.06
N ALA A 278 13.10 11.63 -1.02
CA ALA A 278 13.80 12.89 -1.29
C ALA A 278 12.82 14.06 -1.48
N VAL A 279 11.75 13.86 -2.28
CA VAL A 279 10.71 14.88 -2.49
C VAL A 279 9.99 15.21 -1.19
N LEU A 280 9.59 14.20 -0.41
CA LEU A 280 8.95 14.39 0.88
C LEU A 280 9.89 15.14 1.84
N GLY A 281 11.18 14.81 1.85
CA GLY A 281 12.21 15.51 2.61
C GLY A 281 12.26 17.00 2.24
N CYS A 282 12.26 17.33 0.95
CA CYS A 282 12.20 18.72 0.49
C CYS A 282 10.93 19.44 0.99
N VAL A 283 9.76 18.81 0.93
CA VAL A 283 8.49 19.39 1.43
C VAL A 283 8.57 19.66 2.94
N VAL A 284 9.11 18.73 3.71
CA VAL A 284 9.29 18.89 5.16
C VAL A 284 10.28 20.03 5.46
N LEU A 285 11.42 20.06 4.77
CA LEU A 285 12.43 21.12 4.90
C LEU A 285 11.87 22.50 4.58
N LEU A 286 11.06 22.62 3.52
CA LEU A 286 10.36 23.87 3.18
C LEU A 286 9.44 24.32 4.31
N GLY A 287 8.73 23.39 4.95
CA GLY A 287 7.90 23.67 6.12
C GLY A 287 8.73 24.18 7.31
N LEU A 288 9.83 23.49 7.63
CA LEU A 288 10.73 23.84 8.74
C LEU A 288 11.42 25.19 8.52
N ALA A 289 11.91 25.46 7.31
CA ALA A 289 12.57 26.71 6.96
C ALA A 289 11.68 27.95 7.15
N ARG A 290 10.36 27.78 7.11
CA ARG A 290 9.38 28.85 7.31
C ARG A 290 8.99 29.06 8.77
N GLU A 291 9.31 28.13 9.68
CA GLU A 291 8.92 28.25 11.09
C GLU A 291 9.51 29.50 11.77
N PRO A 292 10.80 29.84 11.63
CA PRO A 292 11.36 31.03 12.28
C PRO A 292 10.64 32.32 11.89
N ALA A 293 10.20 32.44 10.63
CA ALA A 293 9.47 33.61 10.16
C ALA A 293 8.07 33.69 10.79
N VAL A 294 7.36 32.56 10.87
CA VAL A 294 6.02 32.45 11.50
C VAL A 294 6.08 32.83 12.98
N TRP A 295 7.11 32.39 13.71
CA TRP A 295 7.25 32.71 15.13
C TRP A 295 7.60 34.19 15.36
N ARG A 296 8.47 34.80 14.53
CA ARG A 296 8.81 36.22 14.63
C ARG A 296 7.58 37.10 14.45
N THR A 297 6.77 36.84 13.43
CA THR A 297 5.56 37.62 13.15
C THR A 297 4.46 37.40 14.19
N ALA A 298 4.35 36.19 14.76
CA ALA A 298 3.45 35.92 15.88
C ALA A 298 3.87 36.61 17.19
N GLY A 299 5.18 36.76 17.44
CA GLY A 299 5.73 37.48 18.59
C GLY A 299 5.55 39.00 18.50
N VAL A 300 5.74 39.58 17.31
CA VAL A 300 5.54 41.02 17.08
C VAL A 300 4.09 41.46 17.31
N GLY A 301 3.10 40.62 17.00
CA GLY A 301 1.68 40.90 17.28
C GLY A 301 1.26 40.86 18.76
N LYS A 302 2.14 40.39 19.66
CA LYS A 302 1.88 40.36 21.12
C LYS A 302 2.67 41.41 21.91
N GLY A 303 3.60 42.14 21.28
CA GLY A 303 4.49 43.09 21.96
C GLY A 303 4.18 44.57 21.72
N GLY A 304 3.06 44.89 21.05
CA GLY A 304 2.70 46.25 20.66
C GLY A 304 1.46 46.78 21.37
N GLU A 305 1.50 46.92 22.69
CA GLU A 305 0.69 47.93 23.39
C GLU A 305 1.65 48.96 24.01
N PRO A 306 1.61 50.24 23.60
CA PRO A 306 2.22 51.31 24.38
C PRO A 306 1.34 51.53 25.61
N GLY A 307 1.90 51.25 26.79
CA GLY A 307 1.23 51.47 28.06
C GLY A 307 0.80 52.94 28.21
N LEU A 308 -0.50 53.14 28.33
CA LEU A 308 -1.07 54.33 28.95
C LEU A 308 -1.16 54.07 30.46
N GLY A 309 -0.59 54.98 31.25
CA GLY A 309 -1.00 55.20 32.63
C GLY A 309 0.11 55.16 33.68
N SER A 310 0.61 56.33 34.07
CA SER A 310 0.93 56.62 35.46
C SER A 310 0.48 58.04 35.80
N ASP A 311 -0.69 58.10 36.44
CA ASP A 311 -1.11 58.95 37.55
C ASP A 311 -0.52 60.36 37.73
N GLY A 312 -1.45 61.33 37.84
CA GLY A 312 -1.73 61.93 39.16
C GLY A 312 -1.29 63.37 39.39
N GLY A 313 -2.26 64.28 39.48
CA GLY A 313 -2.19 65.42 40.41
C GLY A 313 -2.65 66.78 39.87
N GLY A 314 -3.79 67.26 40.39
CA GLY A 314 -4.07 68.69 40.50
C GLY A 314 -5.34 69.20 39.83
N ALA A 315 -6.44 69.27 40.58
CA ALA A 315 -7.42 70.35 40.43
C ALA A 315 -6.90 71.62 41.17
N PRO A 316 -7.49 72.83 41.08
CA PRO A 316 -8.77 73.20 40.46
C PRO A 316 -8.73 74.55 39.66
N HIS A 317 -9.93 75.01 39.27
CA HIS A 317 -10.36 76.38 38.91
C HIS A 317 -10.67 76.66 37.43
N GLY A 318 -11.94 77.05 37.20
CA GLY A 318 -12.19 78.35 36.56
C GLY A 318 -12.91 78.33 35.21
N ALA A 319 -14.17 78.76 35.28
CA ALA A 319 -14.78 79.75 34.39
C ALA A 319 -15.16 79.38 32.95
N LEU A 320 -16.49 79.44 32.76
CA LEU A 320 -17.24 80.24 31.77
C LEU A 320 -17.27 79.81 30.29
N ALA A 321 -18.54 79.79 29.83
CA ALA A 321 -19.10 79.88 28.48
C ALA A 321 -19.08 78.60 27.62
#